data_AF-A0A2S6US59-F1
#
_entry.id   AF-A0A2S6US59-F1
#
_cell.length_a   1.000
_cell.length_b   1.000
_cell.length_c   1.000
_cell.angle_alpha   90.00
_cell.angle_beta   90.00
_cell.angle_gamma   90.00
#
_symmetry.space_group_name_H-M   'P 1'
#
loop_
_entity.id
_entity.type
_entity.pdbx_description
1 polymer ?
#
loop_
_entity_poly.entity_id
_entity_poly.type
_entity_poly.pdbx_seq_one_letter_code
_entity_poly.pdbx_strand_id
1 'polypeptide(L)'
;MGPETHWSDASGDLKQFGEGETRLSHRSYQLQILNSILSQYGFTASDWQGTSYLVSNGKGSTEIAPHVSAVWSVIDGMSKESFDPLNKNFLKKIISLNSKNENE
;
A
#
# COMPACT_ATOMS: atom_id res chain seq x y z
N MET A 1 18.12 17.31 -11.23
CA MET A 1 16.76 16.84 -11.52
C MET A 1 16.10 16.62 -10.17
N GLY A 2 15.06 17.39 -9.84
CA GLY A 2 14.37 17.26 -8.56
C GLY A 2 13.52 15.98 -8.54
N PRO A 3 13.24 15.41 -7.36
CA PRO A 3 12.36 14.26 -7.26
C PRO A 3 10.99 14.62 -7.86
N GLU A 4 10.53 13.81 -8.82
CA GLU A 4 9.20 13.97 -9.41
C GLU A 4 8.16 13.89 -8.30
N THR A 5 7.48 15.00 -8.05
CA THR A 5 6.53 15.11 -6.95
C THR A 5 5.25 14.39 -7.35
N HIS A 6 5.12 13.13 -6.93
CA HIS A 6 3.92 12.34 -7.21
C HIS A 6 2.82 12.66 -6.20
N TRP A 7 1.55 12.61 -6.62
CA TRP A 7 0.41 12.95 -5.75
C TRP A 7 0.35 12.11 -4.46
N SER A 8 0.91 10.89 -4.48
CA SER A 8 1.02 10.03 -3.30
C SER A 8 2.14 10.44 -2.32
N ASP A 9 3.13 11.19 -2.79
CA ASP A 9 4.25 11.73 -1.99
C ASP A 9 4.02 13.21 -1.63
N ALA A 10 3.24 13.93 -2.44
CA ALA A 10 2.78 15.30 -2.19
C ALA A 10 1.82 15.41 -0.99
N SER A 11 1.20 14.30 -0.58
CA SER A 11 0.55 14.21 0.74
C SER A 11 1.56 14.40 1.90
N GLY A 12 2.86 14.39 1.63
CA GLY A 12 3.95 14.67 2.54
C GLY A 12 4.30 16.15 2.72
N ASP A 13 3.56 17.10 2.10
CA ASP A 13 3.68 18.50 2.51
C ASP A 13 3.21 18.59 3.97
N LEU A 14 4.18 18.65 4.89
CA LEU A 14 3.97 18.51 6.33
C LEU A 14 2.95 19.52 6.90
N LYS A 15 2.65 20.57 6.13
CA LYS A 15 1.67 21.61 6.42
C LYS A 15 0.21 21.16 6.28
N GLN A 16 -0.06 20.03 5.63
CA GLN A 16 -1.41 19.47 5.46
C GLN A 16 -1.78 18.40 6.49
N PHE A 17 -0.81 17.92 7.25
CA PHE A 17 -1.03 16.97 8.35
C PHE A 17 -1.70 17.68 9.53
N GLY A 18 -2.66 17.01 10.18
CA GLY A 18 -3.25 17.51 11.42
C GLY A 18 -2.19 17.68 12.51
N GLU A 19 -2.49 18.46 13.56
CA GLU A 19 -1.56 18.59 14.69
C GLU A 19 -1.18 17.21 15.24
N GLY A 20 0.11 16.86 15.18
CA GLY A 20 0.66 15.58 15.64
C GLY A 20 0.83 14.49 14.57
N GLU A 21 0.35 14.69 13.34
CA GLU A 21 0.61 13.77 12.24
C GLU A 21 2.00 14.00 11.64
N THR A 22 2.76 12.92 11.49
CA THR A 22 4.10 12.92 10.89
C THR A 22 4.07 12.17 9.56
N ARG A 23 5.03 12.48 8.68
CA ARG A 23 5.23 11.70 7.45
C ARG A 23 5.36 10.20 7.71
N LEU A 24 5.99 9.82 8.83
CA LEU A 24 6.16 8.43 9.25
C LEU A 24 4.84 7.79 9.69
N SER A 25 4.00 8.50 10.46
CA SER A 25 2.70 7.98 10.88
C SER A 25 1.74 7.83 9.70
N HIS A 26 1.75 8.79 8.75
CA HIS A 26 0.94 8.69 7.55
C HIS A 26 1.39 7.52 6.67
N ARG A 27 2.69 7.32 6.45
CA ARG A 27 3.19 6.15 5.71
C ARG A 27 2.86 4.83 6.40
N SER A 28 2.97 4.78 7.72
CA SER A 28 2.57 3.61 8.50
C SER A 28 1.08 3.30 8.32
N TYR A 29 0.23 4.33 8.29
CA TYR A 29 -1.20 4.16 8.04
C TYR A 29 -1.48 3.67 6.60
N GLN A 30 -0.84 4.28 5.60
CA GLN A 30 -0.93 3.82 4.21
C GLN A 30 -0.50 2.35 4.07
N LEU A 31 0.61 1.95 4.72
CA LEU A 31 1.09 0.57 4.74
C LEU A 31 0.10 -0.39 5.40
N GLN A 32 -0.62 0.02 6.44
CA GLN A 32 -1.65 -0.81 7.07
C GLN A 32 -2.80 -1.07 6.10
N ILE A 33 -3.32 -0.02 5.46
CA ILE A 33 -4.38 -0.16 4.44
C ILE A 33 -3.87 -1.04 3.29
N LEU A 34 -2.68 -0.74 2.77
CA LEU A 34 -2.10 -1.47 1.66
C LEU A 34 -1.93 -2.96 2.00
N ASN A 35 -1.38 -3.30 3.15
CA ASN A 35 -1.19 -4.70 3.55
C ASN A 35 -2.51 -5.44 3.83
N SER A 36 -3.57 -4.74 4.25
CA SER A 36 -4.90 -5.34 4.37
C SER A 36 -5.40 -5.87 3.02
N ILE A 37 -5.04 -5.18 1.93
CA ILE A 37 -5.34 -5.57 0.56
C ILE A 37 -4.36 -6.65 0.08
N LEU A 38 -3.06 -6.40 0.18
CA LEU A 38 -2.01 -7.28 -0.36
C LEU A 38 -2.00 -8.69 0.25
N SER A 39 -2.28 -8.79 1.54
CA SER A 39 -2.31 -10.08 2.25
C SER A 39 -3.30 -11.08 1.65
N GLN A 40 -4.38 -10.60 1.01
CA GLN A 40 -5.37 -11.45 0.34
C GLN A 40 -4.80 -12.17 -0.89
N TYR A 41 -3.65 -11.72 -1.38
CA TYR A 41 -2.99 -12.20 -2.60
C TYR A 41 -1.60 -12.78 -2.32
N GLY A 42 -1.21 -12.92 -1.05
CA GLY A 42 0.10 -13.43 -0.65
C GLY A 42 1.25 -12.45 -0.90
N PHE A 43 0.94 -11.16 -0.94
CA PHE A 43 1.93 -10.09 -1.00
C PHE A 43 1.95 -9.28 0.29
N THR A 44 3.08 -8.63 0.56
CA THR A 44 3.24 -7.65 1.63
C THR A 44 4.05 -6.46 1.14
N ALA A 45 3.90 -5.32 1.80
CA ALA A 45 4.70 -4.14 1.57
C ALA A 45 5.26 -3.61 2.90
N SER A 46 6.48 -3.10 2.89
CA SER A 46 7.11 -2.40 4.02
C SER A 46 7.72 -1.08 3.57
N ASP A 47 7.97 -0.17 4.51
CA ASP A 47 8.69 1.07 4.21
C ASP A 47 10.15 0.75 3.85
N TRP A 48 10.63 1.36 2.76
CA TRP A 48 12.01 1.27 2.33
C TRP A 48 12.64 2.67 2.36
N GLN A 49 13.57 2.84 3.32
CA GLN A 49 14.37 4.06 3.46
C GLN A 49 13.53 5.36 3.56
N GLY A 50 12.31 5.29 4.09
CA GLY A 50 11.43 6.43 4.27
C GLY A 50 11.02 7.16 2.98
N THR A 51 11.29 6.56 1.82
CA THR A 51 11.10 7.17 0.50
C THR A 51 10.39 6.25 -0.49
N SER A 52 10.54 4.93 -0.34
CA SER A 52 9.91 3.93 -1.23
C SER A 52 9.22 2.83 -0.43
N TYR A 53 8.65 1.86 -1.12
CA TYR A 53 8.01 0.68 -0.54
C TYR A 53 8.71 -0.58 -1.04
N LEU A 54 9.04 -1.51 -0.16
CA LEU A 54 9.55 -2.83 -0.52
C LEU A 54 8.37 -3.79 -0.58
N VAL A 55 8.04 -4.26 -1.78
CA VAL A 55 6.99 -5.27 -2.02
C VAL A 55 7.62 -6.65 -1.97
N SER A 56 6.99 -7.58 -1.28
CA SER A 56 7.43 -8.97 -1.15
C SER A 56 6.30 -9.93 -1.48
N ASN A 57 6.62 -11.08 -2.07
CA ASN A 57 5.66 -12.17 -2.26
C ASN A 57 5.96 -13.35 -1.31
N GLY A 58 4.98 -14.24 -1.12
CA GLY A 58 5.15 -15.45 -0.33
C GLY A 58 6.17 -16.47 -0.88
N LYS A 59 6.77 -16.20 -2.05
CA LYS A 59 7.81 -17.04 -2.68
C LYS A 59 9.23 -16.51 -2.41
N GLY A 60 9.36 -15.43 -1.63
CA GLY A 60 10.64 -14.82 -1.27
C GLY A 60 11.21 -13.84 -2.31
N SER A 61 10.46 -13.51 -3.37
CA SER A 61 10.83 -12.43 -4.29
C SER A 61 10.46 -11.08 -3.70
N THR A 62 11.31 -10.08 -3.90
CA THR A 62 11.09 -8.71 -3.45
C THR A 62 11.42 -7.71 -4.55
N GLU A 63 10.69 -6.59 -4.58
CA GLU A 63 10.87 -5.52 -5.56
C GLU A 63 10.52 -4.15 -4.94
N ILE A 64 11.17 -3.08 -5.38
CA ILE A 64 11.00 -1.74 -4.82
C ILE A 64 9.97 -0.97 -5.67
N ALA A 65 8.89 -0.52 -5.02
CA ALA A 65 7.96 0.44 -5.59
C ALA A 65 8.33 1.87 -5.14
N PRO A 66 8.59 2.82 -6.05
CA PRO A 66 9.00 4.19 -5.70
C PRO A 66 7.95 4.98 -4.93
N HIS A 67 6.68 4.60 -5.05
CA HIS A 67 5.55 5.26 -4.41
C HIS A 67 4.35 4.30 -4.35
N VAL A 68 3.36 4.57 -3.49
CA VAL A 68 2.25 3.64 -3.22
C VAL A 68 1.47 3.21 -4.48
N SER A 69 1.32 4.08 -5.47
CA SER A 69 0.60 3.77 -6.72
C SER A 69 1.38 2.86 -7.68
N ALA A 70 2.71 2.74 -7.53
CA ALA A 70 3.52 1.81 -8.33
C ALA A 70 3.46 0.39 -7.79
N VAL A 71 2.95 0.20 -6.57
CA VAL A 71 2.84 -1.12 -5.94
C VAL A 71 2.07 -2.09 -6.82
N TRP A 72 0.99 -1.63 -7.47
CA TRP A 72 0.19 -2.47 -8.36
C TRP A 72 0.98 -2.95 -9.58
N SER A 73 1.71 -2.06 -10.24
CA SER A 73 2.56 -2.43 -11.38
C SER A 73 3.68 -3.40 -10.99
N VAL A 74 4.25 -3.22 -9.80
CA VAL A 74 5.24 -4.16 -9.24
C VAL A 74 4.60 -5.53 -9.02
N ILE A 75 3.41 -5.60 -8.41
CA ILE A 75 2.69 -6.86 -8.18
C ILE A 75 2.34 -7.54 -9.50
N ASP A 76 1.88 -6.79 -10.49
CA ASP A 76 1.60 -7.31 -11.84
C ASP A 76 2.85 -7.90 -12.49
N GLY A 77 4.03 -7.31 -12.28
CA GLY A 77 5.30 -7.85 -12.76
C GLY A 77 5.75 -9.11 -12.01
N MET A 78 5.48 -9.18 -10.71
CA MET A 78 5.81 -10.33 -9.85
C MET A 78 4.82 -11.49 -9.97
N SER A 79 3.61 -11.22 -10.47
CA SER A 79 2.52 -12.19 -10.65
C SER A 79 2.36 -12.55 -12.13
N LYS A 80 1.65 -13.65 -12.41
CA LYS A 80 1.19 -13.97 -13.79
C LYS A 80 -0.24 -13.49 -14.06
N GLU A 81 -0.89 -12.95 -13.03
CA GLU A 81 -2.28 -12.54 -13.03
C GLU A 81 -2.36 -11.05 -12.74
N SER A 82 -3.18 -10.33 -13.52
CA SER A 82 -3.37 -8.89 -13.35
C SER A 82 -4.20 -8.59 -12.10
N PHE A 83 -3.71 -7.64 -11.32
CA PHE A 83 -4.28 -7.25 -10.05
C PHE A 83 -5.25 -6.07 -10.23
N ASP A 84 -6.53 -6.29 -9.93
CA ASP A 84 -7.53 -5.22 -9.85
C ASP A 84 -7.90 -4.93 -8.38
N PRO A 85 -7.41 -3.82 -7.78
CA PRO A 85 -7.73 -3.44 -6.40
C PRO A 85 -9.20 -3.11 -6.19
N LEU A 86 -9.96 -2.84 -7.27
CA LEU A 86 -11.38 -2.50 -7.23
C LEU A 86 -12.26 -3.66 -7.70
N ASN A 87 -11.71 -4.87 -7.80
CA ASN A 87 -12.46 -6.03 -8.20
C ASN A 87 -13.67 -6.24 -7.26
N LYS A 88 -14.87 -6.40 -7.83
CA LYS A 88 -16.11 -6.47 -7.05
C LYS A 88 -16.14 -7.63 -6.05
N ASN A 89 -15.54 -8.78 -6.39
CA ASN A 89 -15.48 -9.92 -5.47
C ASN A 89 -14.51 -9.63 -4.31
N PHE A 90 -13.40 -8.96 -4.61
CA PHE A 90 -12.45 -8.52 -3.61
C PHE A 90 -13.04 -7.48 -2.64
N LEU A 91 -13.72 -6.45 -3.16
CA LEU A 91 -14.39 -5.43 -2.33
C LEU A 91 -15.45 -6.06 -1.41
N LYS A 92 -16.26 -6.98 -1.93
CA LYS A 92 -17.23 -7.73 -1.11
C LYS A 92 -16.56 -8.50 0.02
N LYS A 93 -15.40 -9.11 -0.25
CA LYS A 93 -14.62 -9.86 0.74
C LYS A 93 -14.12 -8.95 1.87
N ILE A 94 -13.53 -7.79 1.54
CA ILE A 94 -13.04 -6.83 2.54
C ILE A 94 -14.19 -6.26 3.38
N ILE A 95 -15.27 -5.83 2.74
CA ILE A 95 -16.43 -5.26 3.44
C ILE A 95 -17.00 -6.29 4.43
N SER A 96 -17.13 -7.56 4.01
CA SER A 96 -17.61 -8.63 4.88
C SER A 96 -16.67 -8.95 6.04
N LEU A 97 -15.36 -8.72 5.91
CA LEU A 97 -14.40 -8.92 7.00
C LEU A 97 -14.49 -7.78 8.02
N ASN A 98 -14.69 -6.54 7.55
CA ASN A 98 -14.78 -5.39 8.44
C ASN A 98 -16.05 -5.42 9.31
N SER A 99 -17.20 -5.82 8.73
CA SER A 99 -18.46 -5.97 9.48
C SER A 99 -18.43 -7.05 10.58
N LYS A 100 -17.45 -7.96 10.57
CA LYS A 100 -17.28 -8.96 11.63
C LYS A 100 -16.48 -8.43 12.83
N ASN A 101 -15.59 -7.46 12.62
CA ASN A 101 -14.75 -6.90 13.68
C ASN A 101 -15.47 -5.83 14.54
N GLU A 102 -16.65 -5.35 14.13
CA GLU A 102 -17.47 -4.40 14.90
C GLU A 102 -18.44 -5.08 15.89
N ASN A 103 -18.46 -6.42 15.93
CA ASN A 103 -19.36 -7.22 16.77
C ASN A 103 -18.64 -8.05 17.85
N GLU A 104 -17.37 -7.77 18.12
CA GLU A 104 -16.57 -8.27 19.26
C GLU A 104 -16.14 -7.11 20.16
#